data_AF-A0A975Y0D1-F1
#
_entry.id   AF-A0A975Y0D1-F1
#
_cell.length_a   1.000
_cell.length_b   1.000
_cell.length_c   1.000
_cell.angle_alpha   90.00
_cell.angle_beta   90.00
_cell.angle_gamma   90.00
#
_symmetry.space_group_name_H-M   'P 1'
#
loop_
_entity.id
_entity.type
_entity.pdbx_description
1 polymer ?
#
loop_
_entity_poly.entity_id
_entity_poly.type
_entity_poly.pdbx_seq_one_letter_code
_entity_poly.pdbx_strand_id
1 'polypeptide(L)'
;MLKGFKDFVMRGNLVELAVAFVIGAAFATVVTATVALIMDLVGKVGGTPDFSSYSPGGISIGAWLTAVISFLIMAAVVYFLVVTPYNKLQERMSRGEEPTPPAPDIALLTEIRDLLAGRAGSTNVRGGGGLS
;
A
#
# COMPACT_ATOMS: atom_id res chain seq x y z
N MET A 1 31.08 -15.57 10.59
CA MET A 1 29.61 -15.66 10.40
C MET A 1 28.89 -14.39 10.87
N LEU A 2 29.13 -13.90 12.09
CA LEU A 2 28.55 -12.64 12.60
C LEU A 2 28.81 -11.41 11.69
N LYS A 3 30.01 -11.30 11.10
CA LYS A 3 30.38 -10.22 10.18
C LYS A 3 29.56 -10.26 8.87
N GLY A 4 29.39 -11.45 8.29
CA GLY A 4 28.57 -11.64 7.07
C GLY A 4 27.07 -11.45 7.31
N PHE A 5 26.57 -11.76 8.52
CA PHE A 5 25.19 -11.45 8.90
C PHE A 5 24.97 -9.94 9.06
N LYS A 6 25.91 -9.23 9.71
CA LYS A 6 25.89 -7.76 9.79
C LYS A 6 25.89 -7.13 8.39
N ASP A 7 26.75 -7.60 7.48
CA ASP A 7 26.81 -7.11 6.09
C ASP A 7 25.56 -7.46 5.27
N PHE A 8 24.80 -8.48 5.67
CA PHE A 8 23.51 -8.82 5.07
C PHE A 8 22.38 -7.92 5.58
N VAL A 9 22.31 -7.68 6.88
CA VAL A 9 21.33 -6.76 7.48
C VAL A 9 21.60 -5.32 7.04
N MET A 10 22.87 -4.90 6.96
CA MET A 10 23.24 -3.54 6.55
C MET A 10 23.02 -3.23 5.06
N ARG A 11 22.54 -4.19 4.24
CA ARG A 11 22.15 -3.94 2.84
C ARG A 11 20.92 -3.05 2.67
N GLY A 12 20.38 -2.46 3.75
CA GLY A 12 19.29 -1.47 3.75
C GLY A 12 17.91 -2.09 3.51
N ASN A 13 17.76 -2.78 2.37
CA ASN A 13 16.53 -3.46 1.94
C ASN A 13 15.98 -4.45 2.99
N LEU A 14 16.86 -5.09 3.78
CA LEU A 14 16.44 -6.07 4.77
C LEU A 14 15.90 -5.42 6.06
N VAL A 15 16.47 -4.29 6.47
CA VAL A 15 16.06 -3.58 7.69
C VAL A 15 14.69 -2.95 7.48
N GLU A 16 14.47 -2.32 6.32
CA GLU A 16 13.17 -1.76 5.96
C GLU A 16 12.08 -2.84 5.90
N LEU A 17 12.36 -3.98 5.27
CA LEU A 17 11.44 -5.13 5.26
C LEU A 17 11.17 -5.67 6.66
N ALA A 18 12.20 -5.80 7.49
CA ALA A 18 12.04 -6.30 8.86
C ALA A 18 11.18 -5.36 9.70
N VAL A 19 11.41 -4.04 9.60
CA VAL A 19 10.61 -3.02 10.29
C VAL A 19 9.17 -3.04 9.80
N ALA A 20 8.95 -3.08 8.49
CA ALA A 20 7.61 -3.16 7.90
C ALA A 20 6.85 -4.40 8.39
N PHE A 21 7.50 -5.56 8.48
CA PHE A 21 6.89 -6.79 8.98
C PHE A 21 6.50 -6.69 10.46
N VAL A 22 7.41 -6.19 11.31
CA VAL A 22 7.15 -6.03 12.75
C VAL A 22 6.00 -5.06 13.01
N ILE A 23 5.98 -3.92 12.30
CA ILE A 23 4.91 -2.94 12.40
C ILE A 23 3.60 -3.54 11.88
N GLY A 24 3.62 -4.26 10.76
CA GLY A 24 2.44 -4.93 10.21
C GLY A 24 1.83 -5.95 11.18
N ALA A 25 2.66 -6.75 11.85
CA ALA A 25 2.21 -7.72 12.85
C ALA A 25 1.61 -7.05 14.08
N ALA A 26 2.25 -5.98 14.60
CA ALA A 26 1.72 -5.21 15.72
C ALA A 26 0.39 -4.53 15.36
N PHE A 27 0.31 -3.95 14.16
CA PHE A 27 -0.87 -3.27 13.65
C PHE A 27 -2.06 -4.22 13.47
N ALA A 28 -1.83 -5.43 12.96
CA ALA A 28 -2.87 -6.45 12.83
C ALA A 28 -3.56 -6.72 14.18
N THR A 29 -2.80 -6.76 15.27
CA THR A 29 -3.36 -6.96 16.64
C THR A 29 -4.30 -5.83 17.04
N VAL A 30 -3.94 -4.57 16.75
CA VAL A 30 -4.78 -3.39 17.04
C VAL A 30 -6.06 -3.42 16.22
N VAL A 31 -5.97 -3.79 14.94
CA VAL A 31 -7.13 -3.95 14.06
C VAL A 31 -8.05 -5.04 14.59
N THR A 32 -7.53 -6.22 14.91
CA THR A 32 -8.32 -7.33 15.46
C THR A 32 -9.03 -6.95 16.76
N ALA A 33 -8.35 -6.25 17.68
CA ALA A 33 -8.96 -5.76 18.92
C ALA A 33 -10.09 -4.75 18.66
N THR A 34 -9.92 -3.86 17.70
CA THR A 34 -10.94 -2.87 17.31
C THR A 34 -12.16 -3.55 16.68
N VAL A 35 -11.95 -4.54 15.82
CA VAL A 35 -13.03 -5.34 15.24
C VAL A 35 -13.79 -6.11 16.32
N ALA A 36 -13.08 -6.74 17.26
CA ALA A 36 -13.71 -7.46 18.37
C ALA A 36 -14.58 -6.53 19.23
N LEU A 37 -14.11 -5.31 19.51
CA LEU A 37 -14.88 -4.30 20.24
C LEU A 37 -16.17 -3.91 19.49
N ILE A 38 -16.09 -3.70 18.17
CA ILE A 38 -17.25 -3.36 17.34
C ILE A 38 -18.23 -4.54 17.28
N MET A 39 -17.74 -5.76 17.15
CA MET A 39 -18.57 -6.97 17.12
C MET A 39 -19.29 -7.21 18.45
N ASP A 40 -18.66 -6.94 19.60
CA ASP A 40 -19.32 -7.00 20.91
C ASP A 40 -20.43 -5.93 21.05
N LEU A 41 -20.16 -4.72 20.58
CA LEU A 41 -21.15 -3.63 20.54
C LEU A 41 -22.34 -3.97 19.64
N VAL A 42 -22.10 -4.49 18.44
CA VAL A 42 -23.15 -4.91 17.50
C VAL A 42 -23.91 -6.13 18.03
N GLY A 43 -23.20 -7.09 18.62
CA GLY A 43 -23.78 -8.29 19.22
C GLY A 43 -24.76 -7.98 20.36
N LYS A 44 -24.47 -6.94 21.16
CA LYS A 44 -25.38 -6.46 22.22
C LYS A 44 -26.67 -5.83 21.70
N VAL A 45 -26.71 -5.37 20.45
CA VAL A 45 -27.86 -4.65 19.87
C VAL A 45 -28.65 -5.53 18.89
N GLY A 46 -28.00 -6.46 18.17
CA GLY A 46 -28.62 -7.23 17.09
C GLY A 46 -28.28 -8.72 17.03
N GLY A 47 -27.54 -9.25 18.02
CA GLY A 47 -27.07 -10.64 18.02
C GLY A 47 -25.78 -10.84 17.21
N THR A 48 -24.95 -11.80 17.64
CA THR A 48 -23.68 -12.13 16.97
C THR A 48 -23.95 -12.85 15.64
N PRO A 49 -23.41 -12.40 14.49
CA PRO A 49 -23.50 -13.13 13.22
C PRO A 49 -22.65 -14.41 13.28
N ASP A 50 -23.13 -15.43 13.99
CA ASP A 50 -22.47 -16.73 14.11
C ASP A 50 -23.34 -17.80 13.44
N PHE A 51 -22.85 -18.31 12.32
CA PHE A 51 -23.49 -19.37 11.55
C PHE A 51 -22.73 -20.68 11.69
N SER A 52 -21.77 -20.78 12.62
CA SER A 52 -20.90 -21.95 12.81
C SER A 52 -21.66 -23.25 13.07
N SER A 53 -22.86 -23.17 13.65
CA SER A 53 -23.74 -24.33 13.92
C SER A 53 -24.45 -24.87 12.67
N TYR A 54 -24.38 -24.20 11.53
CA TYR A 54 -24.99 -24.65 10.28
C TYR A 54 -24.12 -25.70 9.59
N SER A 55 -24.49 -26.97 9.75
CA SER A 55 -23.80 -28.13 9.14
C SER A 55 -24.80 -29.01 8.38
N PRO A 56 -25.21 -28.65 7.16
CA PRO A 56 -26.03 -29.52 6.33
C PRO A 56 -25.20 -30.75 5.90
N GLY A 57 -25.64 -31.94 6.31
CA GLY A 57 -25.02 -33.20 5.89
C GLY A 57 -23.67 -33.53 6.55
N GLY A 58 -23.33 -32.91 7.68
CA GLY A 58 -22.08 -33.18 8.41
C GLY A 58 -20.86 -32.40 7.90
N ILE A 59 -21.06 -31.48 6.95
CA ILE A 59 -20.02 -30.57 6.45
C ILE A 59 -20.20 -29.22 7.15
N SER A 60 -19.20 -28.78 7.91
CA SER A 60 -19.19 -27.52 8.68
C SER A 60 -19.02 -26.28 7.78
N ILE A 61 -19.92 -26.09 6.81
CA ILE A 61 -19.98 -24.91 5.93
C ILE A 61 -20.24 -23.64 6.75
N GLY A 62 -20.97 -23.76 7.86
CA GLY A 62 -21.27 -22.66 8.77
C GLY A 62 -20.03 -21.95 9.32
N ALA A 63 -18.98 -22.69 9.70
CA ALA A 63 -17.75 -22.11 10.23
C ALA A 63 -16.98 -21.33 9.14
N TRP A 64 -16.94 -21.87 7.92
CA TRP A 64 -16.34 -21.18 6.78
C TRP A 64 -17.10 -19.90 6.42
N LEU A 65 -18.44 -19.95 6.36
CA LEU A 65 -19.28 -18.78 6.08
C LEU A 65 -19.11 -17.70 7.15
N THR A 66 -19.04 -18.10 8.43
CA THR A 66 -18.77 -17.19 9.55
C THR A 66 -17.39 -16.53 9.43
N ALA A 67 -16.37 -17.28 8.98
CA ALA A 67 -15.05 -16.71 8.71
C ALA A 67 -15.06 -15.69 7.56
N VAL A 68 -15.80 -15.96 6.48
CA VAL A 68 -15.96 -15.01 5.36
C VAL A 68 -16.66 -13.73 5.81
N ILE A 69 -17.76 -13.84 6.56
CA ILE A 69 -18.48 -12.67 7.09
C ILE A 69 -17.60 -11.86 8.03
N SER A 70 -16.88 -12.53 8.93
CA SER A 70 -15.92 -11.89 9.85
C SER A 70 -14.80 -11.17 9.10
N PHE A 71 -14.29 -11.77 8.01
CA PHE A 71 -13.29 -11.15 7.14
C PHE A 71 -13.83 -9.88 6.46
N LEU A 72 -15.05 -9.91 5.92
CA LEU A 72 -15.66 -8.74 5.29
C LEU A 72 -15.87 -7.60 6.29
N ILE A 73 -16.28 -7.91 7.52
CA ILE A 73 -16.44 -6.90 8.58
C ILE A 73 -15.07 -6.31 8.96
N MET A 74 -14.06 -7.15 9.14
CA MET A 74 -12.68 -6.69 9.40
C MET A 74 -12.16 -5.80 8.26
N ALA A 75 -12.38 -6.19 7.00
CA ALA A 75 -11.98 -5.39 5.84
C ALA A 75 -12.70 -4.04 5.79
N ALA A 76 -14.00 -4.00 6.11
CA ALA A 76 -14.77 -2.76 6.18
C ALA A 76 -14.24 -1.82 7.28
N VAL A 77 -13.88 -2.36 8.45
CA VAL A 77 -13.27 -1.59 9.55
C VAL A 77 -11.92 -1.02 9.11
N VAL A 78 -11.03 -1.84 8.56
CA VAL A 78 -9.72 -1.36 8.06
C VAL A 78 -9.90 -0.28 6.99
N TYR A 79 -10.83 -0.48 6.06
CA TYR A 79 -11.11 0.49 5.01
C TYR A 79 -11.59 1.84 5.58
N PHE A 80 -12.53 1.82 6.53
CA PHE A 80 -13.09 3.05 7.08
C PHE A 80 -12.11 3.77 8.02
N LEU A 81 -11.36 3.02 8.84
CA LEU A 81 -10.53 3.57 9.92
C LEU A 81 -9.11 3.92 9.46
N VAL A 82 -8.62 3.28 8.40
CA VAL A 82 -7.23 3.41 7.93
C VAL A 82 -7.19 3.95 6.51
N VAL A 83 -7.85 3.27 5.57
CA VAL A 83 -7.77 3.61 4.13
C VAL A 83 -8.46 4.94 3.84
N THR A 84 -9.64 5.20 4.42
CA THR A 84 -10.40 6.44 4.19
C THR A 84 -9.68 7.68 4.73
N PRO A 85 -9.18 7.72 5.98
CA PRO A 85 -8.42 8.88 6.46
C PRO A 85 -7.07 9.02 5.75
N TYR A 86 -6.42 7.90 5.38
CA TYR A 86 -5.19 7.92 4.59
C TYR A 86 -5.45 8.54 3.20
N ASN A 87 -6.43 8.06 2.46
CA ASN A 87 -6.82 8.61 1.15
C ASN A 87 -7.23 10.07 1.28
N LYS A 88 -8.02 10.42 2.30
CA LYS A 88 -8.40 11.81 2.58
C LYS A 88 -7.18 12.67 2.91
N LEU A 89 -6.16 12.14 3.59
CA LEU A 89 -4.89 12.83 3.91
C LEU A 89 -4.00 13.00 2.68
N GLN A 90 -3.89 11.97 1.87
CA GLN A 90 -3.18 12.01 0.60
C GLN A 90 -3.80 13.07 -0.32
N GLU A 91 -5.13 13.13 -0.45
CA GLU A 91 -5.82 14.12 -1.29
C GLU A 91 -5.62 15.59 -0.84
N ARG A 92 -5.32 15.82 0.44
CA ARG A 92 -5.04 17.17 0.97
C ARG A 92 -3.56 17.52 0.94
N MET A 93 -2.66 16.53 1.00
CA MET A 93 -1.21 16.74 0.81
C MET A 93 -0.88 16.90 -0.68
N SER A 94 -1.44 16.06 -1.55
CA SER A 94 -1.28 16.14 -3.01
C SER A 94 -1.95 17.37 -3.66
N ARG A 95 -2.71 18.15 -2.90
CA ARG A 95 -3.27 19.46 -3.33
C ARG A 95 -2.35 20.64 -2.96
N GLY A 96 -1.33 20.42 -2.13
CA GLY A 96 -0.37 21.44 -1.69
C GLY A 96 1.10 21.04 -1.84
N GLU A 97 1.40 19.80 -2.24
CA GLU A 97 2.74 19.36 -2.59
C GLU A 97 3.10 19.89 -3.98
N GLU A 98 4.02 20.85 -4.00
CA GLU A 98 4.93 21.01 -5.12
C GLU A 98 5.47 19.63 -5.53
N PRO A 99 5.71 19.39 -6.83
CA PRO A 99 6.13 18.09 -7.31
C PRO A 99 7.32 17.65 -6.46
N THR A 100 7.19 16.52 -5.77
CA THR A 100 8.32 15.89 -5.07
C THR A 100 9.48 15.95 -6.06
N PRO A 101 10.63 16.57 -5.70
CA PRO A 101 11.73 16.71 -6.61
C PRO A 101 11.95 15.34 -7.26
N PRO A 102 11.90 15.26 -8.61
CA PRO A 102 12.02 13.99 -9.28
C PRO A 102 13.25 13.29 -8.73
N ALA A 103 13.15 11.97 -8.50
CA ALA A 103 14.29 11.19 -8.06
C ALA A 103 15.53 11.60 -8.89
N PRO A 104 16.74 11.64 -8.33
CA PRO A 104 17.92 12.17 -9.01
C PRO A 104 18.07 11.62 -10.44
N ASP A 105 17.76 10.33 -10.61
CA ASP A 105 17.75 9.65 -11.90
C ASP A 105 16.68 10.22 -12.86
N ILE A 106 15.46 10.49 -12.39
CA ILE A 106 14.38 11.09 -13.19
C ILE A 106 14.72 12.55 -13.55
N ALA A 107 15.36 13.29 -12.65
CA ALA A 107 15.85 14.64 -12.92
C ALA A 107 16.91 14.61 -14.03
N LEU A 108 17.91 13.73 -13.89
CA LEU A 108 18.94 13.51 -14.92
C LEU A 108 18.35 13.04 -16.25
N LEU A 109 17.36 12.15 -16.24
CA LEU A 109 16.67 11.70 -17.46
C LEU A 109 15.90 12.84 -18.13
N THR A 110 15.34 13.76 -17.36
CA THR A 110 14.66 14.95 -17.88
C THR A 110 15.67 15.88 -18.54
N GLU A 111 16.79 16.15 -17.89
CA GLU A 111 17.90 16.93 -18.46
C GLU A 111 18.44 16.28 -19.75
N ILE A 112 18.68 14.96 -19.75
CA ILE A 112 19.14 14.22 -20.94
C ILE A 112 18.12 14.32 -22.07
N ARG A 113 16.81 14.17 -21.78
CA ARG A 113 15.74 14.32 -22.78
C ARG A 113 15.77 15.71 -23.40
N ASP A 114 15.90 16.75 -22.58
CA ASP A 114 15.86 18.13 -23.04
C ASP A 114 17.11 18.48 -23.87
N LEU A 115 18.29 17.98 -23.48
CA LEU A 115 19.51 18.07 -24.27
C LEU A 115 19.40 17.33 -25.62
N LEU A 116 18.78 16.15 -25.64
CA LEU A 116 18.55 15.39 -26.87
C LEU A 116 17.52 16.09 -27.79
N ALA A 117 16.44 16.63 -27.24
CA ALA A 117 15.45 17.40 -27.97
C ALA A 117 16.08 18.66 -28.61
N GLY A 118 16.91 19.38 -27.85
CA GLY A 118 17.68 20.51 -28.35
C GLY A 118 18.66 20.13 -29.47
N ARG A 119 19.32 18.97 -29.36
CA ARG A 119 20.22 18.45 -30.40
C ARG A 119 19.47 18.06 -31.67
N ALA A 120 18.33 17.37 -31.55
CA ALA A 120 17.49 16.96 -32.68
C ALA A 120 16.98 18.18 -33.49
N GLY A 121 16.60 19.26 -32.81
CA GLY A 121 16.25 20.53 -33.45
C GLY A 121 17.42 21.18 -34.19
N SER A 122 18.63 21.13 -33.63
CA SER A 122 19.83 21.72 -34.24
C SER A 122 20.33 20.97 -35.48
N THR A 123 20.16 19.64 -35.52
CA THR A 123 20.48 18.82 -36.71
C THR A 123 19.53 19.06 -37.89
N ASN A 124 18.25 19.37 -37.63
CA ASN A 124 17.27 19.60 -38.71
C ASN A 124 17.50 20.94 -39.43
N VAL A 125 18.07 21.94 -38.74
CA VAL A 125 18.35 23.27 -39.31
C VAL A 125 19.57 23.28 -40.24
N ARG A 126 20.56 22.39 -40.02
CA ARG A 126 21.79 22.33 -40.85
C ARG A 126 21.64 21.50 -42.13
N GLY A 127 20.59 20.67 -42.26
CA GLY A 127 20.35 19.83 -43.44
C GLY A 127 19.53 20.48 -44.56
N GLY A 128 18.82 21.59 -44.29
CA GLY A 128 17.86 22.19 -45.23
C GLY A 128 18.34 23.39 -46.05
N GLY A 129 19.58 23.84 -45.86
CA GLY A 129 20.08 25.12 -46.42
C GLY A 129 20.91 25.02 -47.71
N GLY A 130 20.88 23.91 -48.44
CA GLY A 130 21.84 23.63 -49.51
C GLY A 130 21.24 23.10 -50.80
N LEU A 131 20.13 23.66 -51.30
CA LEU A 131 19.67 23.48 -52.69
C LEU A 131 18.91 24.74 -53.15
N SER A 132 19.65 25.79 -53.53
CA SER A 132 19.18 26.88 -54.40
C SER A 132 20.38 27.49 -55.11
#